data_AF-A0A9P7SKA5-F1
#
_entry.id   AF-A0A9P7SKA5-F1
#
_cell.length_a   1.000
_cell.length_b   1.000
_cell.length_c   1.000
_cell.angle_alpha   90.00
_cell.angle_beta   90.00
_cell.angle_gamma   90.00
#
_symmetry.space_group_name_H-M   'P 1'
#
loop_
_entity.id
_entity.type
_entity.pdbx_description
1 polymer ?
#
loop_
_entity_poly.entity_id
_entity_poly.type
_entity_poly.pdbx_seq_one_letter_code
_entity_poly.pdbx_strand_id
1 'polypeptide(L)'
;MEKLNGTSLRWHEATTAQKEKIVRQYADIMLELERHPFDQLGSLISKGAAAESQIQVGASTDFTTFRSGDGGMPLGPFRSSKEAYRAFVEASIQMIVSGEVGRAESALDIILAYKFGLDVVDRLSEQTVTDDKGGEQFFLKHMDDKGDHILVNDDFDIVGIIDWECCQTAPREQAFSSPCMMWPVKAFYDGSNELTEEELLLARVFRERGREDLASCVLHGRQVQRLLFVLGPLVVDEDKPTLSSLFIGLKRAFDGQDCKTDGQGVEDEWETWKAKALEDWKHEALIETALEANGQLAAAHHIGAHIAV
;
A
#
# COMPACT_ATOMS: atom_id res chain seq x y z
N MET A 1 -20.97 -16.38 13.45
CA MET A 1 -19.62 -16.16 14.02
C MET A 1 -19.70 -16.36 15.53
N GLU A 2 -18.66 -16.94 16.12
CA GLU A 2 -18.51 -17.04 17.57
C GLU A 2 -18.19 -15.66 18.16
N LYS A 3 -18.71 -15.37 19.36
CA LYS A 3 -18.41 -14.12 20.06
C LYS A 3 -17.08 -14.27 20.80
N LEU A 4 -16.11 -13.43 20.49
CA LEU A 4 -14.82 -13.38 21.17
C LEU A 4 -14.90 -12.49 22.41
N ASN A 5 -14.26 -12.90 23.50
CA ASN A 5 -14.26 -12.19 24.78
C ASN A 5 -13.07 -11.21 24.84
N GLY A 6 -13.21 -10.06 24.19
CA GLY A 6 -12.23 -8.97 24.22
C GLY A 6 -12.83 -7.63 23.78
N THR A 7 -12.06 -6.56 23.92
CA THR A 7 -12.38 -5.23 23.41
C THR A 7 -11.37 -4.80 22.35
N SER A 8 -11.77 -3.93 21.42
CA SER A 8 -10.88 -3.41 20.39
C SER A 8 -9.67 -2.71 21.00
N LEU A 9 -8.49 -3.05 20.50
CA LEU A 9 -7.23 -2.46 20.91
C LEU A 9 -7.20 -0.97 20.59
N ARG A 10 -7.04 -0.15 21.63
CA ARG A 10 -6.78 1.28 21.49
C ARG A 10 -5.28 1.54 21.51
N TRP A 11 -4.64 1.32 20.37
CA TRP A 11 -3.18 1.37 20.24
C TRP A 11 -2.55 2.68 20.77
N HIS A 12 -3.16 3.82 20.48
CA HIS A 12 -2.67 5.14 20.90
C HIS A 12 -2.81 5.41 22.42
N GLU A 13 -3.69 4.68 23.11
CA GLU A 13 -3.89 4.78 24.56
C GLU A 13 -3.02 3.76 25.34
N ALA A 14 -2.43 2.79 24.65
CA ALA A 14 -1.66 1.71 25.27
C ALA A 14 -0.29 2.21 25.78
N THR A 15 0.08 1.75 26.98
CA THR A 15 1.40 1.98 27.58
C THR A 15 2.51 1.26 26.82
N THR A 16 3.76 1.67 27.01
CA THR A 16 4.93 1.00 26.41
C THR A 16 4.97 -0.51 26.70
N ALA A 17 4.66 -0.93 27.92
CA ALA A 17 4.65 -2.34 28.31
C ALA A 17 3.52 -3.12 27.61
N GLN A 18 2.34 -2.50 27.48
CA GLN A 18 1.22 -3.09 26.74
C GLN A 18 1.53 -3.23 25.26
N LYS A 19 2.10 -2.18 24.64
CA LYS A 19 2.54 -2.22 23.24
C LYS A 19 3.59 -3.28 23.00
N GLU A 20 4.60 -3.41 23.87
CA GLU A 20 5.59 -4.49 23.77
C GLU A 20 4.93 -5.87 23.82
N LYS A 21 4.00 -6.08 24.76
CA LYS A 21 3.25 -7.35 24.86
C LYS A 21 2.44 -7.64 23.60
N ILE A 22 1.79 -6.64 23.00
CA ILE A 22 1.04 -6.79 21.75
C ILE A 22 1.97 -7.08 20.57
N VAL A 23 3.08 -6.35 20.41
CA VAL A 23 4.05 -6.56 19.33
C VAL A 23 4.57 -7.99 19.34
N ARG A 24 4.90 -8.54 20.52
CA ARG A 24 5.38 -9.92 20.65
C ARG A 24 4.33 -10.95 20.23
N GLN A 25 3.08 -10.79 20.67
CA GLN A 25 1.98 -11.69 20.28
C GLN A 25 1.64 -11.57 18.80
N TYR A 26 1.65 -10.35 18.25
CA TYR A 26 1.38 -10.09 16.85
C TYR A 26 2.46 -10.70 15.95
N ALA A 27 3.73 -10.63 16.36
CA ALA A 27 4.83 -11.32 15.67
C ALA A 27 4.60 -12.83 15.62
N ASP A 28 4.11 -13.44 16.70
CA ASP A 28 3.79 -14.87 16.74
C ASP A 28 2.66 -15.25 15.79
N ILE A 29 1.66 -14.37 15.63
CA ILE A 29 0.58 -14.53 14.64
C ILE A 29 1.12 -14.40 13.21
N MET A 30 1.96 -13.40 12.93
CA MET A 30 2.60 -13.22 11.63
C MET A 30 3.45 -14.44 11.25
N LEU A 31 4.20 -15.00 12.22
CA LEU A 31 4.96 -16.25 12.02
C LEU A 31 4.06 -17.45 11.69
N GLU A 32 2.86 -17.51 12.28
CA GLU A 32 1.91 -18.56 11.92
C GLU A 32 1.36 -18.35 10.50
N LEU A 33 0.97 -17.13 10.13
CA LEU A 33 0.50 -16.82 8.77
C LEU A 33 1.55 -17.14 7.70
N GLU A 34 2.82 -16.91 8.01
CA GLU A 34 3.94 -17.22 7.11
C GLU A 34 4.08 -18.71 6.78
N ARG A 35 3.60 -19.61 7.64
CA ARG A 35 3.64 -21.05 7.38
C ARG A 35 2.66 -21.52 6.32
N HIS A 36 1.75 -20.65 5.87
CA HIS A 36 0.68 -20.98 4.94
C HIS A 36 0.77 -20.14 3.65
N PRO A 37 1.79 -20.37 2.80
CA PRO A 37 1.96 -19.63 1.54
C PRO A 37 0.93 -20.03 0.48
N PHE A 38 0.67 -19.10 -0.43
CA PHE A 38 -0.14 -19.24 -1.63
C PHE A 38 0.72 -19.03 -2.88
N ASP A 39 0.28 -19.56 -4.01
CA ASP A 39 0.95 -19.44 -5.32
C ASP A 39 0.40 -18.29 -6.19
N GLN A 40 -0.57 -17.54 -5.65
CA GLN A 40 -1.22 -16.43 -6.32
C GLN A 40 -1.52 -15.27 -5.36
N LEU A 41 -1.54 -14.05 -5.91
CA LEU A 41 -2.00 -12.81 -5.30
C LEU A 41 -3.45 -12.55 -5.68
N GLY A 42 -4.29 -12.28 -4.68
CA GLY A 42 -5.71 -11.98 -4.84
C GLY A 42 -6.50 -12.29 -3.57
N SER A 43 -7.83 -12.31 -3.68
CA SER A 43 -8.73 -12.52 -2.55
C SER A 43 -9.07 -14.00 -2.36
N LEU A 44 -9.31 -14.41 -1.11
CA LEU A 44 -9.72 -15.78 -0.82
C LEU A 44 -11.17 -16.02 -1.27
N ILE A 45 -11.39 -17.10 -2.00
CA ILE A 45 -12.71 -17.56 -2.44
C ILE A 45 -12.96 -18.99 -1.97
N SER A 46 -14.21 -19.29 -1.67
CA SER A 46 -14.66 -20.64 -1.34
C SER A 46 -15.23 -21.31 -2.59
N LYS A 47 -14.66 -22.45 -2.99
CA LYS A 47 -15.17 -23.24 -4.11
C LYS A 47 -15.77 -24.55 -3.61
N GLY A 48 -17.02 -24.80 -3.99
CA GLY A 48 -17.77 -26.01 -3.62
C GLY A 48 -18.93 -25.72 -2.67
N ALA A 49 -19.72 -26.75 -2.35
CA ALA A 49 -20.73 -26.65 -1.31
C ALA A 49 -20.05 -26.54 0.06
N ALA A 50 -20.72 -25.95 1.06
CA ALA A 50 -20.14 -25.67 2.38
C ALA A 50 -19.51 -26.88 3.10
N ALA A 51 -19.89 -28.11 2.75
CA ALA A 51 -19.32 -29.34 3.30
C ALA A 51 -18.01 -29.80 2.62
N GLU A 52 -17.69 -29.27 1.44
CA GLU A 52 -16.54 -29.66 0.61
C GLU A 52 -15.74 -28.44 0.13
N SER A 53 -15.91 -27.29 0.77
CA SER A 53 -15.33 -26.04 0.30
C SER A 53 -13.81 -26.08 0.37
N GLN A 54 -13.17 -25.96 -0.80
CA GLN A 54 -11.74 -25.71 -0.89
C GLN A 54 -11.50 -24.20 -0.99
N ILE A 55 -10.61 -23.68 -0.15
CA ILE A 55 -10.15 -22.29 -0.24
C ILE A 55 -9.24 -22.18 -1.46
N GLN A 56 -9.53 -21.21 -2.34
CA GLN A 56 -8.73 -20.86 -3.50
C GLN A 56 -8.47 -19.36 -3.52
N VAL A 57 -7.48 -18.92 -4.30
CA VAL A 57 -7.24 -17.50 -4.55
C VAL A 57 -7.95 -17.10 -5.83
N GLY A 58 -8.85 -16.12 -5.73
CA GLY A 58 -9.54 -15.49 -6.84
C GLY A 58 -8.99 -14.10 -7.13
N ALA A 59 -9.64 -13.39 -8.05
CA ALA A 59 -9.28 -12.02 -8.39
C ALA A 59 -9.32 -11.09 -7.16
N SER A 60 -8.58 -9.99 -7.24
CA SER A 60 -8.53 -8.95 -6.21
C SER A 60 -9.92 -8.35 -6.02
N THR A 61 -10.38 -8.31 -4.78
CA THR A 61 -11.61 -7.62 -4.36
C THR A 61 -11.33 -6.21 -3.84
N ASP A 62 -10.23 -5.59 -4.29
CA ASP A 62 -9.93 -4.20 -3.99
C ASP A 62 -11.08 -3.29 -4.42
N PHE A 63 -11.63 -2.51 -3.48
CA PHE A 63 -12.88 -1.78 -3.68
C PHE A 63 -12.77 -0.67 -4.73
N THR A 64 -11.57 -0.18 -5.00
CA THR A 64 -11.32 0.87 -6.00
C THR A 64 -11.22 0.27 -7.39
N THR A 65 -10.47 -0.82 -7.54
CA THR A 65 -10.12 -1.38 -8.85
C THR A 65 -10.94 -2.62 -9.23
N PHE A 66 -11.99 -2.94 -8.46
CA PHE A 66 -12.80 -4.15 -8.64
C PHE A 66 -13.42 -4.31 -10.04
N ARG A 67 -13.64 -3.22 -10.78
CA ARG A 67 -14.24 -3.25 -12.13
C ARG A 67 -13.28 -2.79 -13.21
N SER A 68 -11.99 -2.72 -12.91
CA SER A 68 -11.00 -2.13 -13.81
C SER A 68 -10.34 -3.15 -14.74
N GLY A 69 -10.69 -4.44 -14.64
CA GLY A 69 -10.25 -5.45 -15.59
C GLY A 69 -11.15 -5.53 -16.84
N ASP A 70 -10.74 -6.38 -17.79
CA ASP A 70 -11.42 -6.55 -19.06
C ASP A 70 -12.92 -6.85 -18.90
N GLY A 71 -13.75 -6.07 -19.60
CA GLY A 71 -15.20 -6.23 -19.56
C GLY A 71 -15.84 -5.88 -18.19
N GLY A 72 -15.14 -5.13 -17.33
CA GLY A 72 -15.62 -4.75 -16.00
C GLY A 72 -15.39 -5.82 -14.93
N MET A 73 -14.51 -6.80 -15.22
CA MET A 73 -14.16 -7.87 -14.30
C MET A 73 -13.10 -7.43 -13.29
N PRO A 74 -12.97 -8.11 -12.13
CA PRO A 74 -11.92 -7.81 -11.17
C PRO A 74 -10.53 -8.23 -11.68
N LEU A 75 -9.51 -7.51 -11.21
CA LEU A 75 -8.12 -7.74 -11.59
C LEU A 75 -7.54 -9.01 -10.95
N GLY A 76 -6.83 -9.82 -11.74
CA GLY A 76 -6.17 -11.03 -11.26
C GLY A 76 -7.05 -12.29 -11.25
N PRO A 77 -6.71 -13.34 -10.47
CA PRO A 77 -5.54 -13.43 -9.58
C PRO A 77 -4.22 -13.38 -10.33
N PHE A 78 -3.15 -12.99 -9.66
CA PHE A 78 -1.83 -12.84 -10.27
C PHE A 78 -0.85 -13.89 -9.74
N ARG A 79 0.17 -14.23 -10.53
CA ARG A 79 1.29 -15.09 -10.09
C ARG A 79 2.59 -14.32 -9.87
N SER A 80 2.52 -12.99 -10.03
CA SER A 80 3.65 -12.08 -9.98
C SER A 80 3.20 -10.77 -9.34
N SER A 81 3.90 -10.33 -8.29
CA SER A 81 3.70 -9.02 -7.66
C SER A 81 3.92 -7.89 -8.65
N LYS A 82 4.90 -8.03 -9.55
CA LYS A 82 5.15 -7.07 -10.64
C LYS A 82 3.91 -6.88 -11.52
N GLU A 83 3.31 -8.00 -11.97
CA GLU A 83 2.11 -7.96 -12.82
C GLU A 83 0.93 -7.36 -12.07
N ALA A 84 0.74 -7.75 -10.80
CA ALA A 84 -0.34 -7.22 -9.97
C ALA A 84 -0.21 -5.71 -9.74
N TYR A 85 0.95 -5.24 -9.30
CA TYR A 85 1.18 -3.83 -9.04
C TYR A 85 1.07 -3.00 -10.31
N ARG A 86 1.63 -3.46 -11.43
CA ARG A 86 1.43 -2.79 -12.72
C ARG A 86 -0.05 -2.68 -13.09
N ALA A 87 -0.81 -3.78 -12.98
CA ALA A 87 -2.23 -3.78 -13.31
C ALA A 87 -3.04 -2.83 -12.40
N PHE A 88 -2.74 -2.76 -11.10
CA PHE A 88 -3.38 -1.82 -10.19
C PHE A 88 -3.07 -0.36 -10.55
N VAL A 89 -1.81 -0.05 -10.88
CA VAL A 89 -1.39 1.30 -11.26
C VAL A 89 -2.03 1.74 -12.58
N GLU A 90 -2.01 0.87 -13.59
CA GLU A 90 -2.62 1.15 -14.90
C GLU A 90 -4.14 1.34 -14.79
N ALA A 91 -4.82 0.51 -13.98
CA ALA A 91 -6.23 0.66 -13.67
C ALA A 91 -6.55 2.01 -13.01
N SER A 92 -5.78 2.40 -12.00
CA SER A 92 -5.98 3.68 -11.32
C SER A 92 -5.72 4.87 -12.24
N ILE A 93 -4.71 4.82 -13.12
CA ILE A 93 -4.49 5.88 -14.12
C ILE A 93 -5.69 6.00 -15.06
N GLN A 94 -6.25 4.88 -15.53
CA GLN A 94 -7.44 4.91 -16.38
C GLN A 94 -8.63 5.58 -15.69
N MET A 95 -8.85 5.29 -14.41
CA MET A 95 -9.93 5.91 -13.62
C MET A 95 -9.72 7.42 -13.44
N ILE A 96 -8.47 7.89 -13.31
CA ILE A 96 -8.17 9.32 -13.23
C ILE A 96 -8.42 9.98 -14.60
N VAL A 97 -7.96 9.36 -15.68
CA VAL A 97 -8.13 9.88 -17.04
C VAL A 97 -9.61 9.93 -17.45
N SER A 98 -10.42 8.96 -17.01
CA SER A 98 -11.88 8.95 -17.23
C SER A 98 -12.64 9.92 -16.32
N GLY A 99 -11.98 10.50 -15.31
CA GLY A 99 -12.58 11.38 -14.32
C GLY A 99 -13.47 10.66 -13.30
N GLU A 100 -13.31 9.34 -13.14
CA GLU A 100 -13.99 8.55 -12.11
C GLU A 100 -13.46 8.85 -10.70
N VAL A 101 -12.16 9.18 -10.60
CA VAL A 101 -11.49 9.50 -9.33
C VAL A 101 -10.50 10.66 -9.50
N GLY A 102 -10.19 11.32 -8.38
CA GLY A 102 -9.27 12.45 -8.33
C GLY A 102 -9.90 13.78 -8.74
N ARG A 103 -9.23 14.88 -8.37
CA ARG A 103 -9.68 16.24 -8.72
C ARG A 103 -9.07 16.67 -10.04
N ALA A 104 -9.83 17.44 -10.82
CA ALA A 104 -9.38 17.97 -12.10
C ALA A 104 -8.07 18.75 -11.99
N GLU A 105 -7.86 19.50 -10.90
CA GLU A 105 -6.65 20.28 -10.67
C GLU A 105 -5.42 19.46 -10.26
N SER A 106 -5.59 18.21 -9.80
CA SER A 106 -4.51 17.34 -9.33
C SER A 106 -4.25 16.13 -10.22
N ALA A 107 -5.07 15.87 -11.24
CA ALA A 107 -4.99 14.67 -12.08
C ALA A 107 -3.59 14.47 -12.71
N LEU A 108 -2.98 15.53 -13.27
CA LEU A 108 -1.62 15.43 -13.81
C LEU A 108 -0.58 15.04 -12.74
N ASP A 109 -0.66 15.64 -11.56
CA ASP A 109 0.28 15.39 -10.46
C ASP A 109 0.19 13.94 -9.98
N ILE A 110 -1.04 13.43 -9.87
CA ILE A 110 -1.31 12.04 -9.51
C ILE A 110 -0.78 11.11 -10.62
N ILE A 111 -1.06 11.36 -11.89
CA ILE A 111 -0.59 10.51 -12.99
C ILE A 111 0.94 10.43 -13.03
N LEU A 112 1.64 11.55 -12.79
CA LEU A 112 3.10 11.56 -12.69
C LEU A 112 3.60 10.69 -11.52
N ALA A 113 2.94 10.76 -10.36
CA ALA A 113 3.27 9.90 -9.21
C ALA A 113 3.05 8.41 -9.52
N TYR A 114 1.97 8.06 -10.22
CA TYR A 114 1.67 6.69 -10.63
C TYR A 114 2.68 6.18 -11.68
N LYS A 115 3.08 7.02 -12.64
CA LYS A 115 4.14 6.69 -13.61
C LYS A 115 5.49 6.43 -12.93
N PHE A 116 5.85 7.26 -11.95
CA PHE A 116 7.04 6.98 -11.12
C PHE A 116 6.92 5.62 -10.40
N GLY A 117 5.73 5.28 -9.91
CA GLY A 117 5.42 3.96 -9.35
C GLY A 117 5.68 2.81 -10.33
N LEU A 118 5.29 2.96 -11.61
CA LEU A 118 5.62 1.96 -12.66
C LEU A 118 7.13 1.79 -12.83
N ASP A 119 7.88 2.90 -12.91
CA ASP A 119 9.34 2.86 -13.05
C ASP A 119 10.02 2.19 -11.83
N VAL A 120 9.46 2.39 -10.63
CA VAL A 120 9.89 1.68 -9.41
C VAL A 120 9.63 0.17 -9.52
N VAL A 121 8.42 -0.23 -9.91
CA VAL A 121 8.03 -1.63 -10.07
C VAL A 121 8.93 -2.34 -11.09
N ASP A 122 9.24 -1.68 -12.21
CA ASP A 122 10.14 -2.23 -13.23
C ASP A 122 11.57 -2.41 -12.70
N ARG A 123 12.14 -1.40 -12.04
CA ARG A 123 13.49 -1.49 -11.46
C ARG A 123 13.62 -2.61 -10.42
N LEU A 124 12.62 -2.77 -9.53
CA LEU A 124 12.64 -3.84 -8.53
C LEU A 124 12.64 -5.23 -9.19
N SER A 125 11.88 -5.38 -10.27
CA SER A 125 11.80 -6.65 -11.00
C SER A 125 13.11 -7.04 -11.70
N GLU A 126 13.92 -6.06 -12.12
CA GLU A 126 15.22 -6.31 -12.74
C GLU A 126 16.26 -6.79 -11.71
N GLN A 127 16.11 -6.38 -10.45
CA GLN A 127 17.00 -6.77 -9.35
C GLN A 127 16.72 -8.20 -8.84
N THR A 128 15.49 -8.69 -8.97
CA THR A 128 15.04 -10.00 -8.47
C THR A 128 15.23 -11.15 -9.47
N VAL A 129 15.79 -10.91 -10.67
CA VAL A 129 16.06 -11.95 -11.71
C VAL A 129 17.13 -12.98 -11.28
N THR A 130 17.55 -12.99 -10.01
CA THR A 130 18.48 -13.98 -9.47
C THR A 130 17.73 -15.16 -8.82
N ASP A 131 17.56 -16.21 -9.65
CA ASP A 131 17.76 -17.63 -9.28
C ASP A 131 16.79 -18.33 -8.30
N ASP A 132 15.51 -17.91 -8.17
CA ASP A 132 14.52 -18.78 -7.53
C ASP A 132 13.84 -19.72 -8.54
N LYS A 133 14.05 -21.03 -8.36
CA LYS A 133 13.39 -22.08 -9.17
C LYS A 133 11.95 -22.34 -8.71
N GLY A 134 11.54 -21.81 -7.56
CA GLY A 134 10.15 -21.73 -7.12
C GLY A 134 9.54 -20.40 -7.57
N GLY A 135 8.31 -20.41 -8.08
CA GLY A 135 7.59 -19.16 -8.36
C GLY A 135 7.39 -18.33 -7.09
N GLU A 136 7.05 -17.05 -7.27
CA GLU A 136 6.78 -16.14 -6.15
C GLU A 136 5.69 -16.68 -5.22
N GLN A 137 5.90 -16.51 -3.91
CA GLN A 137 4.96 -16.92 -2.88
C GLN A 137 4.26 -15.71 -2.27
N PHE A 138 2.98 -15.89 -1.94
CA PHE A 138 2.13 -14.87 -1.36
C PHE A 138 1.58 -15.33 -0.01
N PHE A 139 1.26 -14.40 0.87
CA PHE A 139 0.87 -14.66 2.25
C PHE A 139 -0.37 -13.85 2.61
N LEU A 140 -1.21 -14.40 3.47
CA LEU A 140 -2.42 -13.72 3.90
C LEU A 140 -2.10 -12.44 4.69
N LYS A 141 -2.67 -11.31 4.28
CA LYS A 141 -2.54 -10.00 4.94
C LYS A 141 -3.92 -9.41 5.25
N HIS A 142 -4.04 -8.85 6.45
CA HIS A 142 -5.16 -7.99 6.82
C HIS A 142 -4.95 -6.61 6.17
N MET A 143 -5.79 -6.24 5.21
CA MET A 143 -5.59 -5.02 4.41
C MET A 143 -5.98 -3.72 5.14
N ASP A 144 -6.64 -3.82 6.29
CA ASP A 144 -7.01 -2.69 7.17
C ASP A 144 -6.32 -2.81 8.55
N ASP A 145 -4.99 -2.88 8.57
CA ASP A 145 -4.20 -3.21 9.76
C ASP A 145 -3.96 -2.03 10.74
N LYS A 146 -4.94 -1.12 10.86
CA LYS A 146 -4.91 0.07 11.74
C LYS A 146 -5.08 -0.21 13.24
N GLY A 147 -5.31 -1.46 13.61
CA GLY A 147 -5.22 -2.00 14.97
C GLY A 147 -6.53 -2.19 15.73
N ASP A 148 -7.62 -1.50 15.36
CA ASP A 148 -8.94 -1.61 16.02
C ASP A 148 -9.65 -2.96 15.77
N HIS A 149 -9.27 -3.65 14.69
CA HIS A 149 -9.63 -5.04 14.38
C HIS A 149 -8.97 -6.09 15.30
N ILE A 150 -7.99 -5.71 16.14
CA ILE A 150 -7.36 -6.59 17.13
C ILE A 150 -8.15 -6.51 18.44
N LEU A 151 -8.62 -7.65 18.93
CA LEU A 151 -9.34 -7.76 20.21
C LEU A 151 -8.38 -8.20 21.32
N VAL A 152 -8.43 -7.50 22.46
CA VAL A 152 -7.62 -7.79 23.65
C VAL A 152 -8.47 -7.99 24.90
N ASN A 153 -8.01 -8.85 25.82
CA ASN A 153 -8.58 -8.97 27.17
C ASN A 153 -7.99 -7.91 28.14
N ASP A 154 -8.41 -7.93 29.41
CA ASP A 154 -7.94 -7.00 30.44
C ASP A 154 -6.41 -7.06 30.69
N ASP A 155 -5.80 -8.21 30.40
CA ASP A 155 -4.37 -8.45 30.53
C ASP A 155 -3.57 -8.07 29.26
N PHE A 156 -4.22 -7.53 28.22
CA PHE A 156 -3.62 -7.26 26.90
C PHE A 156 -3.11 -8.52 26.17
N ASP A 157 -3.74 -9.67 26.41
CA ASP A 157 -3.59 -10.82 25.50
C ASP A 157 -4.47 -10.60 24.27
N ILE A 158 -3.93 -10.89 23.08
CA ILE A 158 -4.70 -10.90 21.84
C ILE A 158 -5.63 -12.12 21.87
N VAL A 159 -6.93 -11.87 21.90
CA VAL A 159 -7.96 -12.92 21.90
C VAL A 159 -8.61 -13.12 20.55
N GLY A 160 -8.33 -12.24 19.59
CA GLY A 160 -8.90 -12.30 18.26
C GLY A 160 -8.37 -11.23 17.32
N ILE A 161 -8.40 -11.54 16.03
CA ILE A 161 -8.26 -10.58 14.94
C ILE A 161 -9.49 -10.77 14.07
N ILE A 162 -10.31 -9.73 13.92
CA ILE A 162 -11.59 -9.76 13.19
C ILE A 162 -11.50 -8.97 11.88
N ASP A 163 -12.64 -8.77 11.21
CA ASP A 163 -12.79 -7.92 10.02
C ASP A 163 -11.91 -8.30 8.80
N TRP A 164 -11.72 -9.61 8.62
CA TRP A 164 -10.99 -10.19 7.48
C TRP A 164 -11.69 -10.08 6.11
N GLU A 165 -12.79 -9.32 5.99
CA GLU A 165 -13.59 -9.27 4.76
C GLU A 165 -12.85 -8.70 3.54
N CYS A 166 -11.81 -7.88 3.78
CA CYS A 166 -10.95 -7.31 2.75
C CYS A 166 -9.56 -7.98 2.71
N CYS A 167 -9.38 -9.13 3.35
CA CYS A 167 -8.07 -9.79 3.35
C CYS A 167 -7.66 -10.26 1.95
N GLN A 168 -6.37 -10.19 1.70
CA GLN A 168 -5.78 -10.61 0.43
C GLN A 168 -4.49 -11.37 0.68
N THR A 169 -4.12 -12.19 -0.29
CA THR A 169 -2.76 -12.71 -0.38
C THR A 169 -1.87 -11.60 -0.94
N ALA A 170 -0.69 -11.42 -0.36
CA ALA A 170 0.23 -10.33 -0.66
C ALA A 170 1.69 -10.85 -0.73
N PRO A 171 2.59 -10.18 -1.45
CA PRO A 171 4.01 -10.54 -1.47
C PRO A 171 4.62 -10.47 -0.07
N ARG A 172 5.70 -11.21 0.16
CA ARG A 172 6.34 -11.35 1.48
C ARG A 172 6.64 -10.00 2.12
N GLU A 173 7.22 -9.07 1.36
CA GLU A 173 7.61 -7.75 1.81
C GLU A 173 6.40 -6.93 2.28
N GLN A 174 5.27 -7.04 1.58
CA GLN A 174 4.03 -6.39 1.96
C GLN A 174 3.39 -7.06 3.19
N ALA A 175 3.31 -8.39 3.18
CA ALA A 175 2.66 -9.19 4.23
C ALA A 175 3.36 -9.07 5.59
N PHE A 176 4.69 -8.94 5.59
CA PHE A 176 5.50 -8.92 6.82
C PHE A 176 6.21 -7.60 7.10
N SER A 177 5.82 -6.52 6.42
CA SER A 177 6.13 -5.16 6.87
C SER A 177 5.32 -4.80 8.12
N SER A 178 5.70 -3.72 8.82
CA SER A 178 4.97 -3.25 9.99
C SER A 178 3.52 -2.85 9.66
N PRO A 179 2.55 -3.18 10.52
CA PRO A 179 1.15 -2.77 10.31
C PRO A 179 0.95 -1.27 10.54
N CYS A 180 -0.07 -0.68 9.90
CA CYS A 180 -0.35 0.76 9.96
C CYS A 180 -0.51 1.29 11.38
N MET A 181 -0.99 0.46 12.33
CA MET A 181 -1.07 0.86 13.74
C MET A 181 0.28 1.31 14.33
N MET A 182 1.40 0.78 13.84
CA MET A 182 2.75 1.10 14.33
C MET A 182 3.40 2.29 13.62
N TRP A 183 2.76 2.86 12.59
CA TRP A 183 3.36 3.93 11.79
C TRP A 183 3.30 5.28 12.51
N PRO A 184 4.28 6.16 12.28
CA PRO A 184 4.22 7.53 12.76
C PRO A 184 3.35 8.36 11.81
N VAL A 185 2.03 8.15 11.82
CA VAL A 185 1.07 8.62 10.78
C VAL A 185 1.33 10.06 10.34
N LYS A 186 1.44 11.01 11.29
CA LYS A 186 1.71 12.41 10.93
C LYS A 186 3.03 12.57 10.16
N ALA A 187 4.13 12.04 10.69
CA ALA A 187 5.43 12.13 10.06
C ALA A 187 5.48 11.39 8.72
N PHE A 188 4.74 10.28 8.60
CA PHE A 188 4.56 9.56 7.34
C PHE A 188 3.90 10.47 6.29
N TYR A 189 2.80 11.15 6.63
CA TYR A 189 2.16 12.13 5.74
C TYR A 189 3.08 13.31 5.40
N ASP A 190 3.95 13.72 6.33
CA ASP A 190 4.99 14.75 6.10
C ASP A 190 6.19 14.24 5.26
N GLY A 191 6.15 13.00 4.76
CA GLY A 191 7.19 12.42 3.89
C GLY A 191 8.38 11.75 4.60
N SER A 192 8.32 11.52 5.91
CA SER A 192 9.36 10.82 6.67
C SER A 192 9.30 9.30 6.50
N ASN A 193 10.43 8.65 6.27
CA ASN A 193 10.53 7.19 6.25
C ASN A 193 11.07 6.61 7.56
N GLU A 194 11.21 7.42 8.61
CA GLU A 194 11.67 6.93 9.91
C GLU A 194 10.74 5.84 10.46
N LEU A 195 11.35 4.83 11.09
CA LEU A 195 10.66 3.75 11.78
C LEU A 195 10.47 4.12 13.26
N THR A 196 9.31 3.77 13.81
CA THR A 196 9.03 3.95 15.25
C THR A 196 9.76 2.92 16.11
N GLU A 197 9.77 3.13 17.42
CA GLU A 197 10.32 2.18 18.37
C GLU A 197 9.62 0.82 18.31
N GLU A 198 8.31 0.82 18.06
CA GLU A 198 7.48 -0.38 17.95
C GLU A 198 7.75 -1.15 16.64
N GLU A 199 8.00 -0.47 15.53
CA GLU A 199 8.43 -1.10 14.28
C GLU A 199 9.82 -1.75 14.46
N LEU A 200 10.75 -1.04 15.08
CA LEU A 200 12.06 -1.59 15.40
C LEU A 200 11.97 -2.75 16.40
N LEU A 201 11.01 -2.71 17.33
CA LEU A 201 10.74 -3.81 18.25
C LEU A 201 10.23 -5.03 17.50
N LEU A 202 9.30 -4.88 16.56
CA LEU A 202 8.80 -5.98 15.74
C LEU A 202 9.95 -6.68 15.00
N ALA A 203 10.83 -5.91 14.36
CA ALA A 203 12.03 -6.45 13.72
C ALA A 203 12.93 -7.21 14.70
N ARG A 204 13.17 -6.66 15.90
CA ARG A 204 13.95 -7.35 16.95
C ARG A 204 13.30 -8.67 17.38
N VAL A 205 11.98 -8.70 17.57
CA VAL A 205 11.25 -9.91 17.94
C VAL A 205 11.40 -11.00 16.88
N PHE A 206 11.30 -10.66 15.58
CA PHE A 206 11.57 -11.63 14.52
C PHE A 206 12.99 -12.20 14.59
N ARG A 207 14.00 -11.36 14.84
CA ARG A 207 15.39 -11.83 15.04
C ARG A 207 15.52 -12.75 16.26
N GLU A 208 14.89 -12.41 17.38
CA GLU A 208 14.85 -13.26 18.59
C GLU A 208 14.24 -14.63 18.29
N ARG A 209 13.32 -14.72 17.30
CA ARG A 209 12.73 -15.97 16.81
C ARG A 209 13.46 -16.61 15.62
N GLY A 210 14.66 -16.12 15.29
CA GLY A 210 15.50 -16.67 14.23
C GLY A 210 15.04 -16.34 12.81
N ARG A 211 14.22 -15.30 12.63
CA ARG A 211 13.65 -14.88 11.34
C ARG A 211 14.22 -13.53 10.90
N GLU A 212 15.50 -13.53 10.54
CA GLU A 212 16.18 -12.35 10.00
C GLU A 212 15.54 -11.87 8.68
N ASP A 213 15.02 -12.81 7.89
CA ASP A 213 14.27 -12.54 6.65
C ASP A 213 13.02 -11.67 6.91
N LEU A 214 12.21 -12.01 7.92
CA LEU A 214 11.03 -11.20 8.27
C LEU A 214 11.41 -9.89 8.97
N ALA A 215 12.49 -9.89 9.77
CA ALA A 215 13.04 -8.66 10.32
C ALA A 215 13.46 -7.67 9.21
N SER A 216 14.04 -8.19 8.12
CA SER A 216 14.38 -7.41 6.93
C SER A 216 13.13 -6.80 6.27
N CYS A 217 12.03 -7.55 6.14
CA CYS A 217 10.76 -7.03 5.63
C CYS A 217 10.24 -5.84 6.45
N VAL A 218 10.42 -5.84 7.77
CA VAL A 218 10.04 -4.70 8.62
C VAL A 218 10.98 -3.51 8.40
N LEU A 219 12.29 -3.73 8.44
CA LEU A 219 13.29 -2.66 8.37
C LEU A 219 13.31 -1.96 7.01
N HIS A 220 13.02 -2.69 5.93
CA HIS A 220 12.95 -2.15 4.56
C HIS A 220 11.50 -1.93 4.09
N GLY A 221 10.52 -2.18 4.97
CA GLY A 221 9.10 -2.16 4.63
C GLY A 221 8.58 -0.82 4.13
N ARG A 222 9.24 0.30 4.46
CA ARG A 222 8.85 1.64 4.01
C ARG A 222 8.77 1.75 2.49
N GLN A 223 9.60 1.02 1.75
CA GLN A 223 9.55 1.00 0.29
C GLN A 223 8.20 0.51 -0.24
N VAL A 224 7.78 -0.68 0.19
CA VAL A 224 6.49 -1.26 -0.26
C VAL A 224 5.31 -0.52 0.34
N GLN A 225 5.39 -0.08 1.59
CA GLN A 225 4.35 0.71 2.25
C GLN A 225 4.12 2.04 1.53
N ARG A 226 5.17 2.78 1.19
CA ARG A 226 5.08 4.03 0.42
C ARG A 226 4.50 3.79 -0.97
N LEU A 227 4.99 2.75 -1.65
CA LEU A 227 4.53 2.42 -3.00
C LEU A 227 3.03 2.15 -3.00
N LEU A 228 2.57 1.25 -2.15
CA LEU A 228 1.16 0.89 -2.07
C LEU A 228 0.27 2.03 -1.55
N PHE A 229 0.80 2.88 -0.68
CA PHE A 229 0.05 4.03 -0.18
C PHE A 229 -0.17 5.08 -1.28
N VAL A 230 0.89 5.46 -2.01
CA VAL A 230 0.81 6.43 -3.12
C VAL A 230 -0.06 5.91 -4.27
N LEU A 231 0.01 4.60 -4.55
CA LEU A 231 -0.81 3.95 -5.57
C LEU A 231 -2.23 3.64 -5.10
N GLY A 232 -2.55 3.90 -3.83
CA GLY A 232 -3.85 3.66 -3.25
C GLY A 232 -4.84 4.78 -3.56
N PRO A 233 -6.16 4.48 -3.47
CA PRO A 233 -7.24 5.44 -3.72
C PRO A 233 -7.21 6.63 -2.76
N LEU A 234 -6.63 6.49 -1.57
CA LEU A 234 -6.65 7.54 -0.55
C LEU A 234 -5.86 8.78 -0.96
N VAL A 235 -4.90 8.65 -1.88
CA VAL A 235 -4.02 9.76 -2.28
C VAL A 235 -4.66 10.64 -3.37
N VAL A 236 -5.68 10.16 -4.07
CA VAL A 236 -6.28 10.88 -5.20
C VAL A 236 -7.09 12.11 -4.77
N ASP A 237 -7.55 12.14 -3.52
CA ASP A 237 -8.38 13.22 -2.96
C ASP A 237 -7.62 14.17 -2.02
N GLU A 238 -6.34 13.91 -1.77
CA GLU A 238 -5.48 14.72 -0.90
C GLU A 238 -5.18 16.09 -1.50
N ASP A 239 -4.87 17.06 -0.65
CA ASP A 239 -4.39 18.36 -1.11
C ASP A 239 -2.97 18.28 -1.70
N LYS A 240 -2.62 19.27 -2.53
CA LYS A 240 -1.34 19.30 -3.25
C LYS A 240 -0.11 19.23 -2.30
N PRO A 241 -0.04 19.97 -1.18
CA PRO A 241 1.06 19.84 -0.22
C PRO A 241 1.21 18.41 0.33
N THR A 242 0.09 17.76 0.65
CA THR A 242 0.06 16.39 1.16
C THR A 242 0.51 15.39 0.10
N LEU A 243 -0.02 15.49 -1.13
CA LEU A 243 0.41 14.67 -2.27
C LEU A 243 1.92 14.80 -2.51
N SER A 244 2.44 16.03 -2.50
CA SER A 244 3.86 16.32 -2.70
C SER A 244 4.70 15.63 -1.61
N SER A 245 4.26 15.70 -0.35
CA SER A 245 4.95 15.09 0.79
C SER A 245 4.96 13.57 0.74
N LEU A 246 3.83 12.96 0.39
CA LEU A 246 3.71 11.53 0.21
C LEU A 246 4.60 11.04 -0.95
N PHE A 247 4.60 11.74 -2.08
CA PHE A 247 5.43 11.42 -3.23
C PHE A 247 6.93 11.53 -2.91
N ILE A 248 7.37 12.61 -2.29
CA ILE A 248 8.78 12.79 -1.93
C ILE A 248 9.23 11.73 -0.93
N GLY A 249 8.37 11.36 0.02
CA GLY A 249 8.61 10.21 0.90
C GLY A 249 8.83 8.91 0.12
N LEU A 250 7.98 8.61 -0.86
CA LEU A 250 8.12 7.47 -1.76
C LEU A 250 9.45 7.51 -2.52
N LYS A 251 9.75 8.63 -3.19
CA LYS A 251 10.99 8.80 -3.96
C LYS A 251 12.22 8.55 -3.08
N ARG A 252 12.29 9.17 -1.90
CA ARG A 252 13.40 9.03 -0.95
C ARG A 252 13.57 7.59 -0.45
N ALA A 253 12.47 6.86 -0.25
CA ALA A 253 12.51 5.44 0.17
C ALA A 253 13.24 4.55 -0.86
N PHE A 254 13.16 4.89 -2.15
CA PHE A 254 13.82 4.14 -3.24
C PHE A 254 15.19 4.70 -3.63
N ASP A 255 15.47 5.98 -3.39
CA ASP A 255 16.78 6.60 -3.66
C ASP A 255 17.84 6.27 -2.58
N GLY A 256 17.43 5.63 -1.46
CA GLY A 256 18.31 5.35 -0.32
C GLY A 256 18.78 6.62 0.41
N GLN A 257 18.15 7.77 0.12
CA GLN A 257 18.44 9.05 0.75
C GLN A 257 17.50 9.23 1.94
N ASP A 258 17.91 8.69 3.08
CA ASP A 258 17.16 8.80 4.33
C ASP A 258 17.86 9.76 5.29
N CYS A 259 18.09 11.00 4.86
CA CYS A 259 18.85 11.95 5.67
C CYS A 259 18.48 13.40 5.38
N LYS A 260 17.56 13.94 6.19
CA LYS A 260 17.33 15.38 6.43
C LYS A 260 16.82 16.17 5.22
N THR A 261 15.61 16.69 5.34
CA THR A 261 15.21 17.87 4.58
C THR A 261 16.32 18.92 4.75
N ASP A 262 16.97 19.29 3.66
CA ASP A 262 18.04 20.29 3.59
C ASP A 262 17.52 21.72 3.85
N GLY A 263 16.32 21.84 4.42
CA GLY A 263 15.61 23.10 4.61
C GLY A 263 15.04 23.69 3.32
N GLN A 264 15.29 23.08 2.15
CA GLN A 264 14.47 23.33 0.96
C GLN A 264 13.14 22.60 1.18
N GLY A 265 12.03 23.28 0.94
CA GLY A 265 10.72 22.73 1.26
C GLY A 265 10.48 21.45 0.47
N VAL A 266 9.70 20.52 1.03
CA VAL A 266 9.20 19.35 0.30
C VAL A 266 8.52 19.75 -1.04
N GLU A 267 7.86 20.91 -1.04
CA GLU A 267 7.25 21.51 -2.23
C GLU A 267 8.29 21.89 -3.31
N ASP A 268 9.46 22.42 -2.92
CA ASP A 268 10.52 22.79 -3.86
C ASP A 268 11.12 21.54 -4.53
N GLU A 269 11.31 20.45 -3.76
CA GLU A 269 11.78 19.17 -4.30
C GLU A 269 10.76 18.58 -5.28
N TRP A 270 9.46 18.62 -4.92
CA TRP A 270 8.38 18.17 -5.79
C TRP A 270 8.34 18.94 -7.11
N GLU A 271 8.32 20.28 -7.07
CA GLU A 271 8.24 21.09 -8.29
C GLU A 271 9.48 20.92 -9.18
N THR A 272 10.66 20.80 -8.57
CA THR A 272 11.91 20.51 -9.30
C THR A 272 11.85 19.14 -9.98
N TRP A 273 11.40 18.11 -9.26
CA TRP A 273 11.25 16.77 -9.79
C TRP A 273 10.20 16.73 -10.91
N LYS A 274 9.04 17.34 -10.69
CA LYS A 274 7.93 17.40 -11.65
C LYS A 274 8.34 18.06 -12.96
N ALA A 275 9.05 19.20 -12.89
CA ALA A 275 9.54 19.89 -14.09
C ALA A 275 10.47 18.99 -14.92
N LYS A 276 11.35 18.23 -14.24
CA LYS A 276 12.23 17.26 -14.91
C LYS A 276 11.44 16.08 -15.49
N ALA A 277 10.52 15.50 -14.73
CA ALA A 277 9.72 14.35 -15.16
C ALA A 277 8.87 14.68 -16.40
N LEU A 278 8.27 15.88 -16.44
CA LEU A 278 7.52 16.35 -17.61
C LEU A 278 8.39 16.47 -18.86
N GLU A 279 9.64 16.94 -18.72
CA GLU A 279 10.57 17.02 -19.84
C GLU A 279 11.04 15.63 -20.30
N ASP A 280 11.34 14.73 -19.36
CA ASP A 280 11.82 13.38 -19.62
C ASP A 280 10.72 12.51 -20.29
N TRP A 281 9.45 12.71 -19.92
CA TRP A 281 8.31 11.89 -20.38
C TRP A 281 7.37 12.58 -21.38
N LYS A 282 7.73 13.76 -21.92
CA LYS A 282 6.88 14.55 -22.84
C LYS A 282 6.41 13.84 -24.11
N HIS A 283 7.06 12.74 -24.49
CA HIS A 283 6.74 11.94 -25.68
C HIS A 283 6.09 10.60 -25.33
N GLU A 284 5.83 10.34 -24.05
CA GLU A 284 5.09 9.16 -23.64
C GLU A 284 3.59 9.40 -23.85
N ALA A 285 2.94 8.50 -24.59
CA ALA A 285 1.51 8.59 -24.90
C ALA A 285 0.64 8.72 -23.65
N LEU A 286 1.06 8.12 -22.53
CA LEU A 286 0.40 8.25 -21.24
C LEU A 286 0.37 9.71 -20.75
N ILE A 287 1.49 10.41 -20.85
CA ILE A 287 1.62 11.80 -20.41
C ILE A 287 0.90 12.75 -21.37
N GLU A 288 0.98 12.50 -22.67
CA GLU A 288 0.18 13.24 -23.66
C GLU A 288 -1.32 13.12 -23.36
N THR A 289 -1.81 11.90 -23.14
CA THR A 289 -3.22 11.63 -22.80
C THR A 289 -3.61 12.30 -21.48
N ALA A 290 -2.74 12.24 -20.47
CA ALA A 290 -2.96 12.88 -19.18
C ALA A 290 -3.07 14.40 -19.29
N LEU A 291 -2.21 15.04 -20.08
CA LEU A 291 -2.24 16.48 -20.32
C LEU A 291 -3.52 16.91 -21.04
N GLU A 292 -3.94 16.15 -22.06
CA GLU A 292 -5.19 16.38 -22.79
C GLU A 292 -6.42 16.23 -21.86
N ALA A 293 -6.50 15.13 -21.11
CA ALA A 293 -7.59 14.86 -20.17
C ALA A 293 -7.67 15.92 -19.06
N ASN A 294 -6.52 16.29 -18.48
CA ASN A 294 -6.44 17.34 -17.45
C ASN A 294 -6.92 18.71 -17.99
N GLY A 295 -6.57 19.04 -19.24
CA GLY A 295 -7.07 20.24 -19.91
C GLY A 295 -8.59 20.23 -20.11
N GLN A 296 -9.18 19.08 -20.47
CA GLN A 296 -10.62 18.92 -20.63
C GLN A 296 -11.37 19.00 -19.29
N LEU A 297 -10.86 18.34 -18.24
CA LEU A 297 -11.42 18.36 -16.90
C LEU A 297 -11.42 19.78 -16.30
N ALA A 298 -10.30 20.51 -16.44
CA ALA A 298 -10.20 21.89 -15.98
C ALA A 298 -11.20 22.82 -16.70
N ALA A 299 -11.38 22.64 -18.02
CA ALA A 299 -12.35 23.40 -18.79
C ALA A 299 -13.81 23.10 -18.37
N ALA A 300 -14.15 21.84 -18.12
CA ALA A 300 -15.48 21.44 -17.67
C ALA A 300 -15.83 22.01 -16.28
N HIS A 301 -14.85 22.01 -15.36
CA HIS A 301 -15.01 22.61 -14.02
C HIS A 301 -15.24 24.12 -14.09
N HIS A 302 -14.50 24.83 -14.97
CA HIS A 302 -14.72 26.26 -15.21
C HIS A 302 -16.12 26.58 -15.76
N ILE A 303 -16.65 25.74 -16.67
CA ILE A 303 -18.00 25.94 -17.23
C ILE A 303 -19.09 25.66 -16.18
N GLY A 304 -18.92 24.62 -15.35
CA GLY A 304 -19.86 24.30 -14.26
C GLY A 304 -19.98 25.41 -13.20
N ALA A 305 -18.86 26.07 -12.87
CA ALA A 305 -18.84 27.20 -11.94
C ALA A 305 -19.58 28.46 -12.47
N HIS A 306 -19.72 28.62 -13.79
CA HIS A 306 -20.45 29.74 -14.40
C HIS A 306 -21.96 29.49 -14.54
N ILE A 307 -22.42 28.25 -14.43
CA ILE A 307 -23.84 27.89 -14.54
C ILE A 307 -24.52 27.89 -13.14
N ALA A 308 -23.75 27.87 -12.06
CA ALA A 308 -24.22 28.00 -10.69
C ALA A 308 -24.20 29.45 -10.19
N VAL A 309 -25.00 30.33 -10.82
CA VAL A 309 -25.35 31.67 -10.29
C VAL A 309 -26.84 31.92 -10.48
#